data_AF-A0A928KUE1-F1
#
_entry.id   AF-A0A928KUE1-F1
#
_cell.length_a   1.000
_cell.length_b   1.000
_cell.length_c   1.000
_cell.angle_alpha   90.00
_cell.angle_beta   90.00
_cell.angle_gamma   90.00
#
_symmetry.space_group_name_H-M   'P 1'
#
loop_
_entity.id
_entity.type
_entity.pdbx_description
1 polymer ?
#
loop_
_entity_poly.entity_id
_entity_poly.type
_entity_poly.pdbx_seq_one_letter_code
_entity_poly.pdbx_strand_id
1 'polypeptide(L)'
;MLIIAFGEYAVLGAIPEINYTNGLAIEKVSVKFEIKEEYIDNGAETYSDCEEMSGIKRLNIFRYFEEENILLPVETKFDTENNMVYTDVDRLGTYCLIDMEKWFVRYPAKIIHTLLNINI
;
A
#
# COMPACT_ATOMS: atom_id res chain seq x y z
N MET A 1 13.19 9.97 14.44
CA MET A 1 12.17 8.91 14.50
C MET A 1 10.81 9.59 14.35
N LEU A 2 10.40 9.83 13.11
CA LEU A 2 9.12 10.49 12.82
C LEU A 2 8.06 9.39 12.70
N ILE A 3 7.14 9.36 13.67
CA ILE A 3 6.00 8.44 13.67
C ILE A 3 5.03 8.96 12.60
N ILE A 4 4.95 8.29 11.45
CA ILE A 4 3.87 8.50 10.49
C ILE A 4 2.62 7.87 11.14
N ALA A 5 1.92 8.66 11.95
CA ALA A 5 0.73 8.22 12.72
C ALA A 5 -0.48 7.83 11.85
N PHE A 6 -0.35 7.89 10.53
CA PHE A 6 -1.41 7.57 9.57
C PHE A 6 -1.63 6.07 9.34
N GLY A 7 -0.67 5.20 9.67
CA GLY A 7 -0.65 3.85 9.09
C GLY A 7 -0.42 2.65 10.00
N GLU A 8 -0.01 2.78 11.28
CA GLU A 8 0.48 1.61 12.04
C GLU A 8 -0.52 0.43 12.14
N TYR A 9 -1.83 0.70 12.09
CA TYR A 9 -2.86 -0.35 12.16
C TYR A 9 -3.26 -0.95 10.80
N ALA A 10 -2.96 -0.23 9.70
CA ALA A 10 -3.35 -0.62 8.34
C ALA A 10 -2.16 -1.10 7.50
N VAL A 11 -0.93 -0.71 7.85
CA VAL A 11 0.28 -1.23 7.21
C VAL A 11 0.48 -2.68 7.63
N LEU A 12 0.65 -3.55 6.64
CA LEU A 12 0.90 -4.97 6.85
C LEU A 12 2.37 -5.31 6.59
N GLY A 13 2.98 -5.99 7.55
CA GLY A 13 4.31 -6.59 7.37
C GLY A 13 5.46 -5.59 7.35
N ALA A 14 6.52 -5.95 6.62
CA ALA A 14 7.73 -5.15 6.53
C ALA A 14 7.57 -3.98 5.56
N ILE A 15 8.31 -2.91 5.82
CA ILE A 15 8.40 -1.72 4.97
C ILE A 15 9.77 -1.76 4.28
N PRO A 16 9.90 -2.38 3.10
CA PRO A 16 11.18 -2.42 2.39
C PRO A 16 11.57 -1.02 1.91
N GLU A 17 12.82 -0.66 2.22
CA GLU A 17 13.50 0.48 1.62
C GLU A 17 14.47 -0.04 0.56
N ILE A 18 14.29 0.42 -0.67
CA ILE A 18 15.14 0.03 -1.79
C ILE A 18 16.09 1.19 -2.06
N ASN A 19 17.38 0.90 -1.98
CA ASN A 19 18.48 1.84 -2.22
C ASN A 19 19.53 1.21 -3.15
N TYR A 20 20.18 2.03 -3.99
CA TYR A 20 21.31 1.58 -4.81
C TYR A 20 22.54 2.46 -4.62
N THR A 21 23.70 1.85 -4.78
CA THR A 21 24.98 2.54 -4.91
C THR A 21 25.05 3.28 -6.24
N ASN A 22 25.62 4.49 -6.24
CA ASN A 22 25.73 5.34 -7.43
C ASN A 22 26.29 4.59 -8.66
N GLY A 23 25.64 4.77 -9.81
CA GLY A 23 26.13 4.32 -11.12
C GLY A 23 25.38 3.14 -11.75
N LEU A 24 24.36 2.59 -11.08
CA LEU A 24 23.49 1.55 -11.64
C LEU A 24 22.18 2.16 -12.15
N ALA A 25 21.93 2.08 -13.46
CA ALA A 25 20.62 2.36 -14.04
C ALA A 25 19.81 1.07 -14.04
N ILE A 26 18.68 1.06 -13.34
CA ILE A 26 17.74 -0.07 -13.34
C ILE A 26 16.53 0.29 -14.19
N GLU A 27 16.20 -0.62 -15.10
CA GLU A 27 15.04 -0.46 -15.98
C GLU A 27 13.73 -0.79 -15.26
N LYS A 28 13.76 -1.77 -14.33
CA LYS A 28 12.56 -2.24 -13.64
C LYS A 28 12.92 -2.98 -12.34
N VAL A 29 12.21 -2.66 -11.27
CA VAL A 29 12.21 -3.36 -9.98
C VAL A 29 10.82 -3.89 -9.71
N SER A 30 10.71 -5.15 -9.32
CA SER A 30 9.44 -5.71 -8.84
C SER A 30 9.48 -5.83 -7.32
N VAL A 31 8.58 -5.14 -6.64
CA VAL A 31 8.39 -5.25 -5.18
C VAL A 31 7.25 -6.22 -4.95
N LYS A 32 7.48 -7.29 -4.20
CA LYS A 32 6.52 -8.38 -3.98
C LYS A 32 6.29 -8.60 -2.50
N PHE A 33 5.03 -8.71 -2.12
CA PHE A 33 4.57 -9.06 -0.78
C PHE A 33 3.84 -10.40 -0.87
N GLU A 34 4.37 -11.40 -0.16
CA GLU A 34 3.70 -12.67 0.06
C GLU A 34 2.74 -12.53 1.24
N ILE A 35 1.46 -12.84 1.01
CA ILE A 35 0.39 -12.66 1.99
C ILE A 35 0.14 -14.01 2.66
N LYS A 36 0.33 -14.05 3.98
CA LYS A 36 -0.03 -15.24 4.77
C LYS A 36 -1.54 -15.39 4.82
N GLU A 37 -2.01 -16.64 4.90
CA GLU A 37 -3.43 -17.01 4.91
C GLU A 37 -4.27 -16.21 5.92
N GLU A 38 -3.71 -15.97 7.12
CA GLU A 38 -4.37 -15.20 8.19
C GLU A 38 -4.67 -13.73 7.83
N TYR A 39 -4.10 -13.20 6.75
CA TYR A 39 -4.36 -11.85 6.24
C TYR A 39 -5.11 -11.84 4.90
N ILE A 40 -5.45 -13.00 4.33
CA ILE A 40 -6.22 -13.07 3.08
C ILE A 40 -7.66 -12.64 3.35
N ASP A 41 -8.29 -13.24 4.34
CA ASP A 41 -9.65 -12.87 4.73
C ASP A 41 -9.60 -11.73 5.74
N ASN A 42 -10.44 -10.72 5.55
CA ASN A 42 -10.63 -9.70 6.57
C ASN A 42 -11.74 -10.15 7.53
N GLY A 43 -11.53 -9.95 8.83
CA GLY A 43 -12.60 -10.14 9.83
C GLY A 43 -13.62 -9.01 9.84
N ALA A 44 -13.36 -7.90 9.13
CA ALA A 44 -14.31 -6.82 8.94
C ALA A 44 -15.13 -7.08 7.67
N GLU A 45 -16.46 -7.08 7.79
CA GLU A 45 -17.40 -7.28 6.67
C GLU A 45 -17.86 -5.92 6.09
N THR A 46 -17.05 -4.85 6.19
CA THR A 46 -17.49 -3.48 5.89
C THR A 46 -17.73 -3.28 4.40
N TYR A 47 -16.94 -3.97 3.57
CA TYR A 47 -17.00 -3.90 2.11
C TYR A 47 -17.24 -5.27 1.47
N SER A 48 -17.99 -6.16 2.15
CA SER A 48 -18.26 -7.53 1.69
C SER A 48 -18.86 -7.62 0.28
N ASP A 49 -19.61 -6.59 -0.14
CA ASP A 49 -20.27 -6.53 -1.44
C ASP A 49 -19.37 -5.95 -2.55
N CYS A 50 -18.14 -5.52 -2.23
CA CYS A 50 -17.20 -4.94 -3.18
C CYS A 50 -16.15 -5.98 -3.59
N GLU A 51 -16.28 -6.54 -4.80
CA GLU A 51 -15.34 -7.55 -5.31
C GLU A 51 -13.89 -7.05 -5.34
N GLU A 52 -13.67 -5.75 -5.62
CA GLU A 52 -12.35 -5.11 -5.63
C GLU A 52 -11.71 -5.01 -4.23
N MET A 53 -12.50 -5.19 -3.16
CA MET A 53 -12.05 -5.23 -1.77
C MET A 53 -12.11 -6.65 -1.18
N SER A 54 -12.31 -7.67 -2.02
CA SER A 54 -12.34 -9.07 -1.56
C SER A 54 -10.95 -9.68 -1.44
N GLY A 55 -10.72 -10.45 -0.37
CA GLY A 55 -9.46 -11.14 -0.15
C GLY A 55 -8.25 -10.20 -0.19
N ILE A 56 -7.18 -10.62 -0.88
CA ILE A 56 -5.97 -9.80 -1.05
C ILE A 56 -6.18 -8.55 -1.92
N LYS A 57 -7.28 -8.42 -2.67
CA LYS A 57 -7.52 -7.27 -3.58
C LYS A 57 -7.70 -5.96 -2.80
N ARG A 58 -8.11 -6.03 -1.53
CA ARG A 58 -8.17 -4.86 -0.62
C ARG A 58 -6.79 -4.31 -0.23
N LEU A 59 -5.71 -5.05 -0.49
CA LEU A 59 -4.36 -4.66 -0.10
C LEU A 59 -3.76 -3.82 -1.23
N ASN A 60 -3.20 -2.66 -0.91
CA ASN A 60 -2.63 -1.75 -1.91
C ASN A 60 -1.20 -1.40 -1.54
N ILE A 61 -0.33 -1.30 -2.54
CA ILE A 61 1.05 -0.88 -2.33
C ILE A 61 1.11 0.64 -2.42
N PHE A 62 1.75 1.25 -1.44
CA PHE A 62 2.03 2.67 -1.38
C PHE A 62 3.53 2.90 -1.42
N ARG A 63 3.92 4.05 -1.94
CA ARG A 63 5.28 4.57 -1.86
C ARG A 63 5.29 5.83 -1.01
N TYR A 64 6.29 5.91 -0.14
CA TYR A 64 6.59 7.12 0.61
C TYR A 64 7.52 8.02 -0.20
N PHE A 65 7.12 9.28 -0.36
CA PHE A 65 7.88 10.34 -1.00
C PHE A 65 8.43 11.25 0.10
N GLU A 66 9.71 11.07 0.43
CA GLU A 66 10.35 11.76 1.56
C GLU A 66 10.37 13.28 1.39
N GLU A 67 10.54 13.75 0.15
CA GLU A 67 10.59 15.18 -0.20
C GLU A 67 9.31 15.91 0.23
N GLU A 68 8.16 15.27 -0.03
CA GLU A 68 6.84 15.84 0.23
C GLU A 68 6.20 15.28 1.52
N ASN A 69 6.90 14.35 2.20
CA ASN A 69 6.41 13.63 3.38
C ASN A 69 4.99 13.05 3.17
N ILE A 70 4.77 12.41 2.01
CA ILE A 70 3.46 11.89 1.59
C ILE A 70 3.55 10.41 1.19
N LEU A 71 2.51 9.65 1.53
CA LEU A 71 2.28 8.29 1.03
C LEU A 71 1.30 8.36 -0.13
N LEU A 72 1.70 7.85 -1.30
CA LEU A 72 0.82 7.78 -2.47
C LEU A 72 0.68 6.33 -2.94
N PRO A 73 -0.52 5.94 -3.40
CA PRO A 73 -0.74 4.63 -3.99
C PRO A 73 0.07 4.49 -5.27
N VAL A 74 0.60 3.29 -5.52
CA VAL A 74 1.20 2.91 -6.79
C VAL A 74 0.37 1.81 -7.45
N GLU A 75 0.61 1.55 -8.74
CA GLU A 75 -0.04 0.44 -9.43
C GLU A 75 0.18 -0.85 -8.64
N THR A 76 -0.92 -1.48 -8.23
CA THR A 76 -0.89 -2.73 -7.46
C THR A 76 -1.46 -3.84 -8.32
N LYS A 77 -0.73 -4.95 -8.37
CA LYS A 77 -1.08 -6.16 -9.11
C LYS A 77 -1.26 -7.30 -8.12
N PHE A 78 -2.14 -8.23 -8.49
CA PHE A 78 -2.54 -9.34 -7.64
C PHE A 78 -2.26 -10.66 -8.35
N ASP A 79 -1.67 -11.59 -7.61
CA ASP A 79 -1.62 -13.01 -7.96
C ASP A 79 -2.38 -13.75 -6.85
N THR A 80 -3.65 -14.01 -7.11
CA THR A 80 -4.56 -14.66 -6.17
C THR A 80 -4.30 -16.15 -6.03
N GLU A 81 -3.62 -16.78 -6.98
CA GLU A 81 -3.28 -18.20 -6.91
C GLU A 81 -2.13 -18.44 -5.92
N ASN A 82 -1.18 -17.50 -5.87
CA ASN A 82 0.01 -17.58 -5.04
C ASN A 82 -0.03 -16.62 -3.82
N ASN A 83 -1.16 -15.98 -3.57
CA ASN A 83 -1.32 -14.99 -2.49
C ASN A 83 -0.25 -13.89 -2.49
N MET A 84 0.02 -13.32 -3.66
CA MET A 84 1.01 -12.25 -3.80
C MET A 84 0.37 -10.93 -4.22
N VAL A 85 0.87 -9.85 -3.62
CA VAL A 85 0.58 -8.47 -4.01
C VAL A 85 1.88 -7.82 -4.44
N TYR A 86 1.92 -7.23 -5.63
CA TYR A 86 3.17 -6.72 -6.19
C TYR A 86 3.01 -5.48 -7.04
N THR A 87 4.10 -4.75 -7.22
CA THR A 87 4.19 -3.60 -8.11
C THR A 87 5.49 -3.67 -8.92
N ASP A 88 5.46 -3.04 -10.08
CA ASP A 88 6.58 -2.90 -10.97
C ASP A 88 6.92 -1.42 -11.08
N VAL A 89 8.13 -1.05 -10.65
CA VAL A 89 8.54 0.36 -10.53
C VAL A 89 9.92 0.57 -11.14
N ASP A 90 10.13 1.77 -11.68
CA ASP A 90 11.39 2.22 -12.28
C ASP A 90 12.21 3.08 -11.30
N ARG A 91 11.74 3.21 -10.06
CA ARG A 91 12.30 4.15 -9.07
C ARG A 91 12.57 3.48 -7.73
N LEU A 92 13.58 4.02 -7.06
CA LEU A 92 13.93 3.72 -5.67
C LEU A 92 12.91 4.29 -4.69
N GLY A 93 12.89 3.75 -3.49
CA GLY A 93 12.15 4.33 -2.37
C GLY A 93 11.66 3.31 -1.38
N THR A 94 10.82 3.81 -0.49
CA THR A 94 10.22 3.06 0.62
C THR A 94 8.81 2.68 0.24
N TYR A 95 8.52 1.38 0.26
CA TYR A 95 7.23 0.82 -0.11
C TYR A 95 6.56 0.16 1.08
N CYS A 96 5.25 0.27 1.18
CA CYS A 96 4.47 -0.41 2.20
C CYS A 96 3.18 -0.99 1.62
N LEU A 97 2.72 -2.08 2.22
CA LEU A 97 1.43 -2.68 1.91
C LEU A 97 0.39 -2.15 2.89
N ILE A 98 -0.72 -1.62 2.39
CA ILE A 98 -1.79 -1.03 3.19
C ILE A 98 -3.07 -1.84 3.01
N ASP A 99 -3.68 -2.26 4.11
CA ASP A 99 -5.05 -2.77 4.16
C ASP A 99 -6.03 -1.62 4.02
N MET A 100 -6.64 -1.49 2.83
CA MET A 100 -7.50 -0.37 2.49
C MET A 100 -8.79 -0.36 3.30
N GLU A 101 -9.31 -1.53 3.71
CA GLU A 101 -10.50 -1.59 4.55
C GLU A 101 -10.22 -1.01 5.94
N LYS A 102 -9.10 -1.40 6.57
CA LYS A 102 -8.68 -0.80 7.85
C LYS A 102 -8.39 0.70 7.70
N TRP A 103 -7.81 1.09 6.57
CA TRP A 103 -7.53 2.49 6.26
C TRP A 103 -8.82 3.33 6.18
N PHE A 104 -9.82 2.88 5.42
CA PHE A 104 -11.08 3.60 5.26
C PHE A 104 -11.99 3.56 6.49
N VAL A 105 -11.99 2.48 7.27
CA VAL A 105 -12.74 2.44 8.54
C VAL A 105 -12.24 3.52 9.50
N ARG A 106 -10.91 3.74 9.54
CA ARG A 106 -10.31 4.77 10.40
C ARG A 106 -10.43 6.18 9.82
N TYR A 107 -10.38 6.31 8.51
CA TYR A 107 -10.51 7.57 7.77
C TYR A 107 -11.68 7.50 6.78
N PRO A 108 -12.94 7.47 7.28
CA PRO A 108 -14.11 7.40 6.42
C PRO A 108 -14.09 8.57 5.43
N ALA A 109 -14.54 8.33 4.20
CA ALA A 109 -14.38 9.22 3.03
C ALA A 109 -14.67 10.72 3.28
N LYS A 110 -15.49 11.07 4.28
CA LYS A 110 -15.69 12.45 4.74
C LYS A 110 -14.41 13.16 5.21
N ILE A 111 -13.46 12.44 5.81
CA ILE A 111 -12.18 12.98 6.27
C ILE A 111 -11.22 13.15 5.08
N ILE A 112 -11.20 12.18 4.14
CA ILE A 112 -10.36 12.22 2.93
C ILE A 112 -10.76 13.40 2.02
N HIS A 113 -12.05 13.66 1.85
CA HIS A 113 -12.55 14.81 1.09
C HIS A 113 -12.12 16.17 1.68
N THR A 114 -11.86 16.22 2.99
CA THR A 114 -11.42 17.45 3.68
C THR A 114 -9.90 17.65 3.56
N LEU A 115 -9.13 16.56 3.41
CA LEU A 115 -7.67 16.58 3.33
C LEU A 115 -7.12 16.68 1.89
N LEU A 116 -7.89 16.26 0.87
CA LEU A 116 -7.50 16.31 -0.55
C LEU A 116 -8.02 17.56 -1.29
N ASN A 117 -8.30 18.66 -0.58
CA ASN A 117 -8.61 19.97 -1.18
C ASN A 117 -7.37 20.64 -1.83
N ILE A 118 -6.59 19.87 -2.60
CA ILE A 118 -5.65 20.40 -3.59
C ILE A 118 -6.43 20.43 -4.90
N ASN A 119 -6.84 21.64 -5.31
CA ASN A 119 -7.40 21.86 -6.64
C ASN A 119 -6.38 21.40 -7.68
N ILE A 120 -6.81 20.47 -8.55
CA ILE A 120 -6.13 20.17 -9.82
C ILE A 120 -6.27 21.39 -10.74
#